data_AF-A0A1I0U2R5-F1
#
_entry.id   AF-A0A1I0U2R5-F1
#
_cell.length_a   1.000
_cell.length_b   1.000
_cell.length_c   1.000
_cell.angle_alpha   90.00
_cell.angle_beta   90.00
_cell.angle_gamma   90.00
#
_symmetry.space_group_name_H-M   'P 1'
#
loop_
_entity.id
_entity.type
_entity.pdbx_description
1 polymer ?
#
loop_
_entity_poly.entity_id
_entity_poly.type
_entity_poly.pdbx_seq_one_letter_code
_entity_poly.pdbx_strand_id
1 'polypeptide(L)' 'MMNLEYVLWSCILIGPRKYGHDTINETDINHLNKLSIIANAWIVFDDETDETAIELKHWKKQFQIAIENNKKLTCD' A
#
# COMPACT_ATOMS: atom_id res chain seq x y z
N MET A 1 9.89 -5.51 -9.59
CA MET A 1 9.02 -4.32 -9.62
C MET A 1 8.69 -3.96 -8.18
N MET A 2 8.49 -2.67 -7.88
CA MET A 2 8.07 -2.26 -6.53
C MET A 2 6.61 -2.67 -6.37
N ASN A 3 6.33 -3.54 -5.40
CA ASN A 3 5.01 -4.07 -5.13
C ASN A 3 4.01 -2.92 -4.88
N LEU A 4 3.00 -2.79 -5.75
CA LEU A 4 2.08 -1.65 -5.81
C LEU A 4 1.39 -1.42 -4.46
N GLU A 5 0.98 -2.49 -3.80
CA GLU A 5 0.31 -2.47 -2.49
C GLU A 5 1.15 -1.78 -1.40
N TYR A 6 2.48 -1.91 -1.45
CA TYR A 6 3.37 -1.25 -0.50
C TYR A 6 3.53 0.23 -0.84
N VAL A 7 3.60 0.57 -2.12
CA VAL A 7 3.67 1.96 -2.57
C VAL A 7 2.39 2.71 -2.19
N LEU A 8 1.23 2.13 -2.49
CA LEU A 8 -0.06 2.69 -2.15
C LEU A 8 -0.21 2.91 -0.64
N TRP A 9 0.21 1.94 0.19
CA TRP A 9 0.20 2.11 1.63
C TRP A 9 1.17 3.19 2.10
N SER A 10 2.36 3.27 1.50
CA SER A 10 3.32 4.34 1.82
C SER A 10 2.73 5.74 1.54
N CYS A 11 1.91 5.88 0.50
CA CYS A 11 1.24 7.16 0.17
C CYS A 11 0.23 7.56 1.26
N ILE A 12 -0.48 6.59 1.86
CA ILE A 12 -1.39 6.87 2.98
C ILE A 12 -0.62 7.43 4.19
N LEU A 13 0.60 6.95 4.42
CA LEU A 13 1.40 7.34 5.59
C LEU A 13 2.19 8.65 5.37
N ILE A 14 2.71 8.86 4.17
CA ILE A 14 3.71 9.89 3.87
C ILE A 14 3.12 11.03 3.01
N GLY A 15 2.09 10.73 2.21
CA GLY A 15 1.42 11.69 1.35
C GLY A 15 1.57 11.40 -0.15
N PRO A 16 1.16 12.36 -1.00
CA PRO A 16 1.17 12.22 -2.45
C PRO A 16 2.55 11.90 -3.03
N ARG A 17 2.59 11.09 -4.09
CA ARG A 17 3.83 10.79 -4.83
C ARG A 17 3.57 10.40 -6.28
N LYS A 18 4.62 10.51 -7.09
CA LYS A 18 4.61 9.99 -8.46
C LYS A 18 4.72 8.47 -8.47
N TYR A 19 3.95 7.81 -9.33
CA TYR A 19 4.03 6.38 -9.58
C TYR A 19 3.91 6.09 -11.09
N GLY A 20 4.99 5.55 -11.67
CA GLY A 20 5.08 5.39 -13.13
C GLY A 20 4.91 6.73 -13.87
N HIS A 21 3.91 6.81 -14.73
CA HIS A 21 3.57 8.01 -15.49
C HIS A 21 2.51 8.89 -14.82
N ASP A 22 1.93 8.45 -13.69
CA ASP A 22 0.83 9.14 -13.01
C ASP A 22 1.24 9.63 -11.61
N THR A 23 0.35 10.38 -10.95
CA THR A 23 0.54 10.91 -9.59
C THR A 23 -0.60 10.46 -8.69
N ILE A 24 -0.26 9.77 -7.62
CA ILE A 24 -1.19 9.46 -6.54
C ILE A 24 -1.36 10.74 -5.72
N ASN A 25 -2.51 11.39 -5.85
CA ASN A 25 -2.79 12.68 -5.22
C ASN A 25 -3.56 12.51 -3.89
N GLU A 26 -3.83 13.63 -3.20
CA GLU A 26 -4.54 13.60 -1.91
C GLU A 26 -5.96 13.03 -2.01
N THR A 27 -6.66 13.24 -3.12
CA THR A 27 -8.00 12.69 -3.35
C THR A 27 -7.94 11.17 -3.43
N ASP A 28 -6.96 10.65 -4.16
CA ASP A 28 -6.74 9.19 -4.28
C ASP A 28 -6.41 8.57 -2.92
N ILE A 29 -5.52 9.21 -2.16
CA ILE A 29 -5.13 8.77 -0.81
C ILE A 29 -6.33 8.74 0.13
N ASN A 30 -7.14 9.81 0.12
CA ASN A 30 -8.32 9.92 0.98
C ASN A 30 -9.37 8.85 0.63
N HIS A 31 -9.61 8.61 -0.66
CA HIS A 31 -10.50 7.54 -1.10
C HIS A 31 -9.97 6.16 -0.72
N LEU A 32 -8.68 5.90 -0.97
CA LEU A 32 -8.06 4.62 -0.67
C LEU A 32 -8.11 4.31 0.82
N ASN A 33 -7.69 5.25 1.68
CA ASN A 33 -7.72 5.09 3.12
C ASN A 33 -9.16 4.86 3.64
N LYS A 34 -10.14 5.60 3.10
CA LYS A 34 -11.55 5.41 3.43
C LYS A 34 -12.03 4.00 3.07
N LEU A 35 -11.71 3.51 1.87
CA LEU A 35 -12.09 2.17 1.42
C LEU A 35 -11.47 1.09 2.32
N SER A 36 -10.20 1.23 2.66
CA SER A 36 -9.51 0.24 3.53
C SER A 36 -10.07 0.18 4.94
N ILE A 37 -10.48 1.33 5.49
CA ILE A 37 -11.14 1.40 6.80
C ILE A 37 -12.52 0.75 6.72
N ILE A 38 -13.33 1.08 5.71
CA ILE A 38 -14.69 0.54 5.55
C ILE A 38 -14.65 -0.97 5.33
N ALA A 39 -13.74 -1.45 4.49
CA ALA A 39 -13.59 -2.88 4.21
C ALA A 39 -12.88 -3.64 5.34
N ASN A 40 -12.23 -2.93 6.27
CA ASN A 40 -11.30 -3.51 7.24
C ASN A 40 -10.25 -4.43 6.59
N ALA A 41 -9.84 -4.09 5.37
CA ALA A 41 -9.01 -4.93 4.53
C ALA A 41 -8.05 -4.10 3.67
N TRP A 42 -7.03 -4.77 3.15
CA TRP A 42 -6.06 -4.25 2.19
C TRP A 42 -5.85 -5.26 1.06
N ILE A 43 -5.58 -4.76 -0.15
CA ILE A 43 -5.34 -5.58 -1.33
C ILE A 43 -3.84 -5.84 -1.45
N VAL A 44 -3.47 -7.10 -1.60
CA VAL A 44 -2.11 -7.56 -1.89
C VAL A 44 -2.10 -8.23 -3.25
N PHE A 45 -1.02 -8.04 -3.99
CA PHE A 45 -0.85 -8.62 -5.32
C PHE A 45 0.21 -9.71 -5.27
N ASP A 46 -0.07 -10.85 -5.88
CA ASP A 46 0.89 -11.94 -6.04
C ASP A 46 0.64 -12.74 -7.32
N ASP A 47 1.67 -13.43 -7.81
CA ASP A 47 1.63 -14.15 -9.09
C ASP A 47 0.68 -15.37 -9.09
N GLU A 48 0.23 -15.84 -7.91
CA GLU A 48 -0.60 -17.04 -7.78
C GLU A 48 -2.09 -16.73 -7.72
N THR A 49 -2.46 -15.66 -7.02
CA THR A 49 -3.84 -15.26 -6.73
C THR A 49 -4.24 -13.95 -7.39
N ASP A 50 -3.29 -13.29 -8.06
CA ASP A 50 -3.41 -11.97 -8.71
C ASP A 50 -3.72 -10.87 -7.70
N GLU A 51 -4.95 -10.82 -7.19
CA GLU A 51 -5.40 -9.85 -6.18
C GLU A 51 -6.10 -10.55 -5.00
N THR A 52 -5.52 -10.42 -3.80
CA THR A 52 -6.11 -10.95 -2.57
C THR A 52 -6.36 -9.85 -1.55
N ALA A 53 -7.59 -9.82 -1.01
CA ALA A 53 -7.94 -8.96 0.13
C ALA A 53 -7.57 -9.65 1.46
N ILE A 54 -6.70 -9.02 2.24
CA ILE A 54 -6.31 -9.48 3.58
C ILE A 54 -6.82 -8.50 4.65
N GLU A 55 -6.98 -8.97 5.87
CA GLU A 55 -7.37 -8.10 6.99
C GLU A 55 -6.37 -6.95 7.19
N LEU A 56 -6.88 -5.75 7.46
CA LEU A 56 -6.04 -4.56 7.63
C LEU A 56 -5.03 -4.70 8.77
N LYS A 57 -5.40 -5.44 9.83
CA LYS A 57 -4.50 -5.78 10.94
C LYS A 57 -3.36 -6.68 10.49
N HIS A 58 -3.63 -7.63 9.60
CA HIS A 58 -2.63 -8.53 9.05
C HIS A 58 -1.69 -7.77 8.11
N TRP A 59 -2.25 -6.92 7.23
CA TRP A 59 -1.48 -6.04 6.35
C TRP A 59 -0.51 -5.14 7.13
N LYS A 60 -0.97 -4.45 8.18
CA LYS A 60 -0.10 -3.58 9.00
C LYS A 60 1.12 -4.32 9.57
N LYS A 61 0.95 -5.58 9.97
CA LYS A 61 2.06 -6.43 10.42
C LYS A 61 3.00 -6.80 9.28
N GLN A 62 2.44 -7.23 8.15
CA GLN A 62 3.25 -7.55 6.96
C GLN A 62 4.06 -6.33 6.50
N PHE A 63 3.43 -5.17 6.41
CA PHE A 63 4.09 -3.92 6.05
C PHE A 63 5.23 -3.58 7.01
N GLN A 64 5.00 -3.68 8.32
CA GLN A 64 6.04 -3.44 9.33
C GLN A 64 7.25 -4.37 9.15
N ILE A 65 7.01 -5.67 8.96
CA ILE A 65 8.06 -6.66 8.71
C ILE A 65 8.82 -6.33 7.41
N ALA A 66 8.11 -5.90 6.37
CA ALA A 66 8.72 -5.53 5.10
C ALA A 66 9.64 -4.30 5.26
N ILE A 67 9.23 -3.28 6.02
CA ILE A 67 10.07 -2.11 6.32
C ILE A 67 11.32 -2.51 7.11
N GLU A 68 11.17 -3.37 8.12
CA GLU A 68 12.29 -3.85 8.94
C GLU A 68 13.30 -4.66 8.12
N ASN A 69 12.81 -5.52 7.23
CA ASN A 69 13.64 -6.35 6.37
C ASN A 69 14.22 -5.60 5.15
N ASN A 70 13.58 -4.52 4.70
CA ASN A 70 13.98 -3.75 3.52
C ASN A 70 13.85 -2.23 3.76
N LYS A 71 14.96 -1.58 4.14
CA LYS A 71 15.08 -0.10 4.25
C LYS A 71 14.83 0.68 2.94
N LYS A 72 14.62 0.02 1.80
CA LYS A 72 14.37 0.67 0.49
C LYS A 72 12.89 0.91 0.16
N LEU A 73 11.94 0.46 0.99
CA LEU A 73 10.51 0.61 0.70
C LEU A 73 9.93 1.99 1.05
N THR A 74 10.67 2.82 1.80
CA THR A 74 10.20 4.13 2.30
C THR A 74 10.97 5.32 1.72
N CYS A 75 12.00 5.10 0.88
CA CYS A 75 12.84 6.17 0.38
C CYS A 75 13.21 5.94 -1.09
N ASP A 76 12.58 6.70 -1.97
CA ASP A 76 13.23 7.42 -3.06
C ASP A 76 12.66 8.85 -3.07
#